data_AF-A0A1D8KAN5-F1
#
_entry.id   AF-A0A1D8KAN5-F1
#
_cell.length_a   1.000
_cell.length_b   1.000
_cell.length_c   1.000
_cell.angle_alpha   90.00
_cell.angle_beta   90.00
_cell.angle_gamma   90.00
#
_symmetry.space_group_name_H-M   'P 1'
#
loop_
_entity.id
_entity.type
_entity.pdbx_description
1 polymer ?
#
loop_
_entity_poly.entity_id
_entity_poly.type
_entity_poly.pdbx_seq_one_letter_code
_entity_poly.pdbx_strand_id
1 'polypeptide(L)'
;MLTPKGQDEILKLVESDLVQGWDEADRTLRNVVRMLLCQRLDLLRLYFLPAAWQRITTLERRLAANVILAAMQTAVVTANGAPPVTHWAQARFYLSTRSRRYADMARDWCAQHPEACPERYRTPPQRNRLAGPDA
;
A
#
# COMPACT_ATOMS: atom_id res chain seq x y z
N MET A 1 -6.84 12.14 -5.37
CA MET A 1 -6.15 12.24 -4.05
C MET A 1 -4.77 12.85 -4.22
N LEU A 2 -4.00 12.41 -5.23
CA LEU A 2 -2.78 13.07 -5.67
C LEU A 2 -3.04 13.96 -6.90
N THR A 3 -2.14 14.91 -7.17
CA THR A 3 -2.07 15.64 -8.45
C THR A 3 -1.37 14.77 -9.50
N PRO A 4 -1.54 15.04 -10.81
CA PRO A 4 -0.77 14.36 -11.87
C PRO A 4 0.74 14.49 -11.64
N LYS A 5 1.22 15.69 -11.36
CA LYS A 5 2.62 15.94 -11.00
C LYS A 5 3.06 15.12 -9.78
N GLY A 6 2.23 15.01 -8.74
CA GLY A 6 2.51 14.19 -7.57
C GLY A 6 2.63 12.71 -7.90
N GLN A 7 1.85 12.22 -8.86
CA GLN A 7 1.97 10.84 -9.37
C GLN A 7 3.28 10.67 -10.15
N ASP A 8 3.61 11.60 -11.04
CA ASP A 8 4.85 11.56 -11.84
C ASP A 8 6.11 11.59 -10.97
N GLU A 9 6.13 12.41 -9.91
CA GLU A 9 7.28 12.47 -9.00
C GLU A 9 7.42 11.18 -8.18
N ILE A 10 6.32 10.56 -7.77
CA ILE A 10 6.34 9.24 -7.11
C ILE A 10 6.84 8.18 -8.09
N LEU A 11 6.39 8.22 -9.35
CA LEU A 11 6.85 7.34 -10.42
C LEU A 11 8.36 7.44 -10.61
N LYS A 12 8.89 8.66 -10.79
CA LYS A 12 10.34 8.89 -10.93
C LYS A 12 11.13 8.38 -9.73
N LEU A 13 10.63 8.56 -8.51
CA LEU A 13 11.27 8.04 -7.30
C LEU A 13 11.31 6.51 -7.25
N VAL A 14 10.32 5.84 -7.85
CA VAL A 14 10.26 4.38 -7.96
C VAL A 14 11.14 3.88 -9.12
N GLU A 15 11.12 4.57 -10.25
CA GLU A 15 11.86 4.23 -11.47
C GLU A 15 13.36 4.51 -11.36
N SER A 16 13.79 5.44 -10.50
CA SER A 16 15.20 5.85 -10.35
C SER A 16 16.07 4.84 -9.59
N ASP A 17 15.91 3.53 -9.82
CA ASP A 17 16.75 2.45 -9.25
C ASP A 17 16.73 2.30 -7.72
N LEU A 18 15.81 2.95 -7.01
CA LEU A 18 15.75 2.95 -5.55
C LEU A 18 15.03 1.73 -4.94
N VAL A 19 14.58 0.79 -5.77
CA VAL A 19 13.71 -0.32 -5.36
C VAL A 19 13.96 -1.57 -6.21
N GLN A 20 14.76 -2.52 -5.71
CA GLN A 20 14.88 -3.85 -6.34
C GLN A 20 13.77 -4.83 -5.91
N GLY A 21 12.81 -4.37 -5.09
CA GLY A 21 11.66 -5.16 -4.69
C GLY A 21 10.72 -4.44 -3.71
N TRP A 22 9.52 -4.99 -3.52
CA TRP A 22 8.43 -4.36 -2.75
C TRP A 22 8.79 -3.99 -1.30
N ASP A 23 9.69 -4.73 -0.65
CA ASP A 23 10.15 -4.43 0.71
C ASP A 23 11.02 -3.18 0.78
N GLU A 24 11.91 -3.01 -0.20
CA GLU A 24 12.73 -1.82 -0.33
C GLU A 24 11.86 -0.62 -0.68
N ALA A 25 10.86 -0.81 -1.55
CA ALA A 25 9.87 0.20 -1.90
C ALA A 25 9.15 0.73 -0.65
N ASP A 26 8.66 -0.18 0.21
CA ASP A 26 7.97 0.20 1.44
C ASP A 26 8.89 0.99 2.36
N ARG A 27 10.13 0.53 2.54
CA ARG A 27 11.11 1.17 3.41
C ARG A 27 11.50 2.55 2.91
N THR A 28 11.86 2.67 1.64
CA THR A 28 12.22 3.92 0.97
C THR A 28 11.08 4.91 1.07
N LEU A 29 9.85 4.48 0.75
CA LEU A 29 8.71 5.36 0.79
C LEU A 29 8.38 5.87 2.20
N ARG A 30 8.48 5.01 3.22
CA ARG A 30 8.34 5.44 4.63
C ARG A 30 9.39 6.48 5.02
N ASN A 31 10.63 6.29 4.59
CA ASN A 31 11.73 7.23 4.87
C ASN A 31 11.51 8.57 4.17
N VAL A 32 11.12 8.55 2.89
CA VAL A 32 10.78 9.75 2.12
C VAL A 32 9.61 10.50 2.76
N VAL A 33 8.51 9.81 3.07
CA VAL A 33 7.34 10.43 3.73
C VAL A 33 7.74 11.05 5.07
N ARG A 34 8.53 10.33 5.88
CA ARG A 34 9.00 10.84 7.17
C ARG A 34 9.87 12.08 7.00
N MET A 35 10.79 12.07 6.05
CA MET A 35 11.65 13.21 5.74
C MET A 35 10.82 14.42 5.28
N LEU A 36 9.92 14.24 4.30
CA LEU A 36 9.05 15.30 3.79
C LEU A 36 8.16 15.90 4.87
N LEU A 37 7.56 15.07 5.73
CA LEU A 37 6.74 15.54 6.84
C LEU A 37 7.51 16.37 7.88
N CYS A 38 8.80 16.09 8.07
CA CYS A 38 9.63 16.78 9.07
C CYS A 38 10.33 18.02 8.50
N GLN A 39 10.75 17.97 7.23
CA GLN A 39 11.67 18.95 6.67
C GLN A 39 11.07 19.77 5.53
N ARG A 40 10.13 19.22 4.76
CA ARG A 40 9.65 19.78 3.49
C ARG A 40 8.15 19.58 3.26
N LEU A 41 7.34 20.02 4.22
CA LEU A 41 5.88 19.94 4.13
C LEU A 41 5.33 20.73 2.93
N ASP A 42 6.04 21.79 2.53
CA ASP A 42 5.79 22.60 1.33
C ASP A 42 5.78 21.75 0.05
N LEU A 43 6.77 20.87 -0.11
CA LEU A 43 6.85 19.97 -1.26
C LEU A 43 5.74 18.94 -1.24
N LEU A 44 5.46 18.38 -0.05
CA LEU A 44 4.44 17.36 0.12
C LEU A 44 3.06 17.88 -0.29
N ARG A 45 2.74 19.15 0.02
CA ARG A 45 1.51 19.80 -0.41
C ARG A 45 1.28 19.74 -1.92
N LEU A 46 2.34 19.85 -2.73
CA LEU A 46 2.24 19.86 -4.20
C LEU A 46 1.79 18.50 -4.77
N TYR A 47 1.94 17.43 -3.99
CA TYR A 47 1.63 16.08 -4.42
C TYR A 47 0.14 15.80 -4.30
N PHE A 48 -0.60 16.58 -3.50
CA PHE A 48 -2.02 16.37 -3.20
C PHE A 48 -2.89 17.44 -3.83
N LEU A 49 -4.11 17.06 -4.22
CA LEU A 49 -5.13 18.04 -4.64
C LEU A 49 -5.42 19.01 -3.48
N PRO A 50 -5.69 20.30 -3.74
CA PRO A 50 -5.88 21.29 -2.66
C PRO A 50 -6.92 20.88 -1.62
N ALA A 51 -8.08 20.38 -2.06
CA ALA A 51 -9.14 19.89 -1.16
C ALA A 51 -8.72 18.65 -0.36
N ALA A 52 -7.93 17.75 -0.94
CA ALA A 52 -7.41 16.57 -0.24
C ALA A 52 -6.37 16.99 0.81
N TRP A 53 -5.47 17.92 0.46
CA TRP A 53 -4.48 18.45 1.38
C TRP A 53 -5.12 19.13 2.59
N GLN A 54 -6.13 19.98 2.38
CA GLN A 54 -6.87 20.60 3.48
C GLN A 54 -7.42 19.55 4.46
N ARG A 55 -8.08 18.50 3.95
CA ARG A 55 -8.60 17.41 4.79
C ARG A 55 -7.51 16.63 5.52
N ILE A 56 -6.33 16.47 4.92
CA ILE A 56 -5.18 15.81 5.57
C ILE A 56 -4.66 16.67 6.72
N THR A 57 -4.57 17.99 6.53
CA THR A 57 -4.05 18.91 7.54
C THR A 57 -4.96 19.10 8.76
N THR A 58 -6.25 18.76 8.65
CA THR A 58 -7.16 18.75 9.80
C THR A 58 -7.06 17.48 10.65
N LEU A 59 -6.31 16.47 10.21
CA LEU A 59 -6.09 15.24 10.97
C LEU A 59 -4.98 15.43 11.99
N GLU A 60 -5.02 14.63 13.06
CA GLU A 60 -3.86 14.47 13.93
C GLU A 60 -2.63 14.00 13.15
N ARG A 61 -1.45 14.45 13.56
CA ARG A 61 -0.17 14.22 12.85
C ARG A 61 0.05 12.76 12.45
N ARG A 62 -0.23 11.82 13.35
CA ARG A 62 -0.07 10.38 13.09
C ARG A 62 -1.04 9.87 12.02
N LEU A 63 -2.29 10.33 12.06
CA LEU A 63 -3.30 9.95 11.07
C LEU A 63 -3.00 10.57 9.71
N ALA A 64 -2.61 11.84 9.66
CA ALA A 64 -2.15 12.51 8.44
C ALA A 64 -1.00 11.74 7.78
N ALA A 65 0.03 11.38 8.55
CA ALA A 65 1.18 10.62 8.05
C ALA A 65 0.77 9.26 7.46
N ASN A 66 -0.14 8.55 8.13
CA ASN A 66 -0.66 7.27 7.63
C ASN A 66 -1.46 7.42 6.33
N VAL A 67 -2.28 8.48 6.21
CA VAL A 67 -3.06 8.76 5.00
C VAL A 67 -2.13 9.10 3.84
N ILE A 68 -1.12 9.93 4.08
CA ILE A 68 -0.11 10.29 3.07
C ILE A 68 0.64 9.05 2.59
N LEU A 69 1.14 8.22 3.52
CA LEU A 69 1.86 7.01 3.18
C LEU A 69 0.98 6.04 2.35
N ALA A 70 -0.25 5.80 2.78
CA ALA A 70 -1.19 4.94 2.05
C ALA A 70 -1.51 5.50 0.65
N ALA A 71 -1.64 6.82 0.51
CA ALA A 71 -1.84 7.50 -0.78
C ALA A 71 -0.68 7.22 -1.73
N MET A 72 0.54 7.37 -1.23
CA MET A 72 1.74 7.16 -2.02
C MET A 72 1.92 5.68 -2.37
N GLN A 73 1.71 4.76 -1.44
CA GLN A 73 1.75 3.32 -1.72
C GLN A 73 0.74 2.93 -2.81
N THR A 74 -0.48 3.48 -2.75
CA THR A 74 -1.50 3.28 -3.80
C THR A 74 -0.98 3.76 -5.16
N ALA A 75 -0.32 4.92 -5.21
CA ALA A 75 0.28 5.44 -6.43
C ALA A 75 1.38 4.51 -6.97
N VAL A 76 2.26 3.99 -6.11
CA VAL A 76 3.28 3.00 -6.51
C VAL A 76 2.66 1.75 -7.11
N VAL A 77 1.62 1.18 -6.49
CA VAL A 77 0.93 0.01 -7.05
C VAL A 77 0.31 0.33 -8.41
N THR A 78 -0.33 1.49 -8.53
CA THR A 78 -1.03 1.92 -9.76
C THR A 78 -0.04 2.14 -10.90
N ALA A 79 1.06 2.81 -10.61
CA ALA A 79 2.20 3.06 -11.48
C ALA A 79 2.77 1.78 -12.09
N ASN A 80 2.89 0.73 -11.29
CA ASN A 80 3.41 -0.57 -11.74
C ASN A 80 2.36 -1.42 -12.48
N GLY A 81 1.17 -0.87 -12.78
CA GLY A 81 0.09 -1.61 -13.44
C GLY A 81 -0.69 -2.56 -12.53
N ALA A 82 -0.52 -2.44 -11.20
CA ALA A 82 -1.11 -3.33 -10.20
C ALA A 82 -0.88 -4.83 -10.49
N PRO A 83 0.39 -5.28 -10.54
CA PRO A 83 0.71 -6.65 -10.91
C PRO A 83 0.10 -7.68 -9.95
N PRO A 84 -0.15 -8.92 -10.41
CA PRO A 84 -0.55 -10.01 -9.52
C PRO A 84 0.43 -10.16 -8.36
N VAL A 85 -0.08 -10.54 -7.20
CA VAL A 85 0.75 -10.77 -6.01
C VAL A 85 1.49 -12.10 -6.18
N THR A 86 2.82 -12.08 -6.01
CA THR A 86 3.65 -13.28 -6.18
C THR A 86 4.38 -13.71 -4.90
N HIS A 87 4.53 -12.80 -3.93
CA HIS A 87 5.22 -13.08 -2.67
C HIS A 87 4.72 -12.19 -1.52
N TRP A 88 5.05 -12.57 -0.29
CA TRP A 88 4.54 -11.92 0.93
C TRP A 88 4.90 -10.43 1.03
N ALA A 89 6.13 -10.03 0.66
CA ALA A 89 6.52 -8.62 0.69
C ALA A 89 5.60 -7.71 -0.15
N GLN A 90 5.18 -8.19 -1.33
CA GLN A 90 4.19 -7.49 -2.17
C GLN A 90 2.81 -7.51 -1.53
N ALA A 91 2.35 -8.65 -1.03
CA ALA A 91 1.06 -8.77 -0.33
C ALA A 91 0.96 -7.78 0.84
N ARG A 92 2.02 -7.70 1.65
CA ARG A 92 2.14 -6.76 2.77
C ARG A 92 2.06 -5.31 2.30
N PHE A 93 2.76 -4.96 1.22
CA PHE A 93 2.69 -3.64 0.62
C PHE A 93 1.26 -3.29 0.21
N TYR A 94 0.58 -4.22 -0.46
CA TYR A 94 -0.80 -4.05 -0.95
C TYR A 94 -1.79 -3.83 0.21
N LEU A 95 -1.63 -4.59 1.31
CA LEU A 95 -2.44 -4.42 2.53
C LEU A 95 -2.27 -3.03 3.17
N SER A 96 -1.11 -2.37 3.00
CA SER A 96 -0.87 -1.03 3.56
C SER A 96 -1.46 0.13 2.75
N THR A 97 -1.82 -0.09 1.47
CA THR A 97 -2.35 0.95 0.58
C THR A 97 -3.70 1.53 1.01
N ARG A 98 -4.41 0.88 1.95
CA ARG A 98 -5.82 1.15 2.32
C ARG A 98 -6.81 1.10 1.14
N SER A 99 -6.38 0.64 -0.04
CA SER A 99 -7.24 0.34 -1.17
C SER A 99 -7.86 -1.03 -0.97
N ARG A 100 -9.20 -1.10 -0.99
CA ARG A 100 -9.92 -2.37 -0.86
C ARG A 100 -9.50 -3.37 -1.95
N ARG A 101 -9.40 -2.90 -3.20
CA ARG A 101 -8.98 -3.73 -4.35
C ARG A 101 -7.64 -4.42 -4.10
N TYR A 102 -6.63 -3.68 -3.65
CA TYR A 102 -5.29 -4.24 -3.44
C TYR A 102 -5.23 -5.11 -2.18
N ALA A 103 -5.96 -4.73 -1.14
CA ALA A 103 -6.11 -5.57 0.05
C ALA A 103 -6.75 -6.91 -0.28
N ASP A 104 -7.77 -6.94 -1.15
CA ASP A 104 -8.44 -8.16 -1.59
C ASP A 104 -7.47 -9.05 -2.38
N MET A 105 -6.74 -8.49 -3.35
CA MET A 105 -5.69 -9.23 -4.09
C MET A 105 -4.64 -9.88 -3.16
N ALA A 106 -4.21 -9.16 -2.12
CA ALA A 106 -3.25 -9.69 -1.14
C ALA A 106 -3.84 -10.80 -0.26
N ARG A 107 -5.12 -10.66 0.14
CA ARG A 107 -5.82 -11.67 0.93
C ARG A 107 -6.08 -12.93 0.12
N ASP A 108 -6.48 -12.79 -1.14
CA ASP A 108 -6.70 -13.91 -2.05
C ASP A 108 -5.41 -14.70 -2.28
N TRP A 109 -4.29 -14.02 -2.42
CA TRP A 109 -2.98 -14.67 -2.48
C TRP A 109 -2.62 -15.40 -1.18
N CYS A 110 -2.83 -14.78 -0.01
CA CYS A 110 -2.61 -15.46 1.27
C CYS A 110 -3.53 -16.66 1.52
N ALA A 111 -4.74 -16.66 0.97
CA ALA A 111 -5.65 -17.80 1.03
C ALA A 111 -5.14 -18.99 0.19
N GLN A 112 -4.45 -18.71 -0.93
CA GLN A 112 -3.84 -19.71 -1.81
C GLN A 112 -2.47 -20.18 -1.31
N HIS A 113 -1.76 -19.33 -0.55
CA HIS A 113 -0.40 -19.58 -0.03
C HIS A 113 -0.32 -19.33 1.48
N PRO A 114 -1.08 -20.05 2.33
CA PRO A 114 -1.15 -19.79 3.76
C PRO A 114 0.20 -19.92 4.46
N GLU A 115 1.07 -20.84 4.03
CA GLU A 115 2.42 -21.04 4.57
C GLU A 115 3.34 -19.83 4.37
N ALA A 116 3.14 -19.07 3.30
CA ALA A 116 3.93 -17.88 2.98
C ALA A 116 3.46 -16.63 3.73
N CYS A 117 2.28 -16.66 4.35
CA CYS A 117 1.72 -15.54 5.11
C CYS A 117 1.88 -15.72 6.63
N PRO A 118 2.05 -14.63 7.39
CA PRO A 118 1.98 -14.67 8.85
C PRO A 118 0.60 -15.14 9.33
N GLU A 119 0.56 -15.80 10.48
CA GLU A 119 -0.63 -16.48 11.02
C GLU A 119 -1.89 -15.60 11.08
N ARG A 120 -1.73 -14.32 11.44
CA ARG A 120 -2.84 -13.35 11.47
C ARG A 120 -3.51 -13.05 10.12
N TYR A 121 -2.86 -13.40 9.02
CA TYR A 121 -3.38 -13.23 7.64
C TYR A 121 -3.67 -14.57 6.96
N ARG A 122 -3.38 -15.69 7.63
CA ARG A 122 -3.81 -17.00 7.16
C ARG A 122 -5.32 -17.03 7.31
N THR A 123 -6.03 -17.20 6.20
CA THR A 123 -7.41 -17.64 6.28
C THR A 123 -7.37 -19.03 6.93
N PRO A 124 -8.08 -19.28 8.04
CA PRO A 124 -8.12 -20.62 8.60
C PRO A 124 -8.55 -21.58 7.48
N PRO A 125 -7.91 -22.76 7.36
CA PRO A 125 -8.31 -23.72 6.35
C PRO A 125 -9.82 -23.90 6.50
N GLN A 126 -10.57 -23.70 5.41
CA GLN A 126 -11.95 -24.16 5.38
C GLN A 126 -11.87 -25.64 5.70
N ARG A 127 -12.13 -26.02 6.96
CA ARG A 127 -12.50 -27.38 7.31
C ARG A 127 -13.64 -27.66 6.36
N ASN A 128 -13.37 -28.51 5.37
CA ASN A 128 -14.35 -29.01 4.43
C ASN A 128 -15.67 -29.13 5.19
N ARG A 129 -16.70 -28.42 4.71
CA ARG A 129 -18.06 -28.90 4.91
C ARG A 129 -18.10 -30.27 4.24
N LEU A 130 -17.70 -31.29 4.99
CA LEU A 130 -18.22 -32.63 4.85
C LEU A 130 -19.72 -32.51 5.17
N ALA A 131 -20.47 -31.98 4.22
CA ALA A 131 -21.90 -32.21 4.12
C ALA A 131 -22.08 -33.44 3.23
N GLY A 132 -21.78 -34.58 3.83
CA GLY A 132 -22.42 -35.87 3.57
C GLY A 132 -22.47 -36.51 4.96
N PRO A 133 -23.66 -36.94 5.43
CA PRO A 133 -24.61 -37.73 4.67
C PRO A 133 -26.05 -37.21 4.74
N ASP A 134 -26.73 -37.14 3.59
CA ASP A 134 -28.19 -37.24 3.55
C ASP A 134 -28.55 -38.41 2.62
N ALA A 135 -29.40 -39.29 3.16
CA ALA A 135 -30.05 -40.49 2.61
C ALA A 135 -29.27 -41.81 2.58
#